data_AF-A0A6N7ZPC3-F1
#
_entry.id   AF-A0A6N7ZPC3-F1
#
_cell.length_a   1.000
_cell.length_b   1.000
_cell.length_c   1.000
_cell.angle_alpha   90.00
_cell.angle_beta   90.00
_cell.angle_gamma   90.00
#
_symmetry.space_group_name_H-M   'P 1'
#
loop_
_entity.id
_entity.type
_entity.pdbx_description
1 polymer ?
#
loop_
_entity_poly.entity_id
_entity_poly.type
_entity_poly.pdbx_seq_one_letter_code
_entity_poly.pdbx_strand_id
1 'polypeptide(L)' 'PIEIWWQDEARVGQKTKTTRRWARKGTRPVALKDQRTKSAWIFGAICPQRGVGAGLVVPHCNTAMMQLHL' A
#
# COMPACT_ATOMS: atom_id res chain seq x y z
N PRO A 1 18.48 28.34 1.07
CA PRO A 1 17.26 28.10 1.89
C PRO A 1 17.18 26.62 2.26
N ILE A 2 16.84 26.29 3.51
CA ILE A 2 16.65 24.91 3.94
C ILE A 2 15.25 24.47 3.50
N GLU A 3 15.16 23.34 2.80
CA GLU A 3 13.87 22.74 2.43
C GLU A 3 13.48 21.68 3.45
N ILE A 4 12.25 21.74 3.95
CA ILE A 4 11.69 20.71 4.83
C ILE A 4 10.86 19.76 3.95
N TRP A 5 11.17 18.48 4.09
CA TRP A 5 10.50 17.39 3.39
C TRP A 5 9.85 16.45 4.41
N TRP A 6 8.62 16.08 4.15
CA TRP A 6 7.88 15.09 4.92
C TRP A 6 7.88 13.79 4.13
N GLN A 7 8.41 12.74 4.72
CA GLN A 7 8.54 11.44 4.09
C GLN A 7 7.75 10.38 4.85
N ASP A 8 7.11 9.47 4.11
CA ASP A 8 6.45 8.28 4.66
C ASP A 8 6.47 7.10 3.67
N GLU A 9 6.11 5.93 4.18
CA GLU A 9 6.07 4.67 3.45
C GLU A 9 4.73 3.95 3.59
N ALA A 10 4.19 3.50 2.46
CA ALA A 10 2.92 2.78 2.44
C ALA A 10 3.03 1.44 1.71
N ARG A 11 2.55 0.37 2.33
CA ARG A 11 2.36 -0.92 1.66
C ARG A 11 1.00 -0.96 0.97
N VAL A 12 1.02 -1.07 -0.36
CA VAL A 12 -0.19 -1.19 -1.19
C VAL A 12 -0.22 -2.57 -1.83
N GLY A 13 -1.36 -3.26 -1.74
CA GLY A 13 -1.46 -4.59 -2.30
C GLY A 13 -2.88 -5.13 -2.33
N GLN A 14 -3.07 -6.17 -3.13
CA GLN A 14 -4.35 -6.85 -3.21
C GLN A 14 -4.63 -7.57 -1.89
N LYS A 15 -5.68 -7.12 -1.20
CA LYS A 15 -6.30 -7.87 -0.10
C LYS A 15 -7.71 -8.28 -0.55
N THR A 16 -7.88 -9.55 -0.87
CA THR A 16 -9.17 -10.09 -1.28
C THR A 16 -10.11 -10.13 -0.07
N LYS A 17 -11.17 -9.31 -0.12
CA LYS A 17 -12.24 -9.34 0.89
C LYS A 17 -13.25 -10.43 0.50
N THR A 18 -13.81 -11.13 1.49
CA THR A 18 -14.92 -12.04 1.24
C THR A 18 -16.12 -11.21 0.78
N THR A 19 -16.61 -11.49 -0.44
CA THR A 19 -17.75 -10.77 -1.01
C THR A 19 -19.07 -11.21 -0.38
N ARG A 20 -20.08 -10.33 -0.42
CA ARG A 20 -21.45 -10.72 -0.05
C ARG A 20 -21.97 -11.73 -1.08
N ARG A 21 -22.63 -12.79 -0.60
CA ARG A 21 -23.27 -13.82 -1.44
C ARG A 21 -24.71 -14.01 -1.01
N TRP A 22 -25.60 -14.18 -1.99
CA TRP A 22 -26.95 -14.64 -1.74
C TRP A 22 -26.95 -16.13 -1.39
N ALA A 23 -27.74 -16.50 -0.40
CA ALA A 23 -27.92 -17.89 0.01
C ALA A 23 -29.39 -18.13 0.40
N ARG A 24 -29.82 -19.39 0.33
CA ARG A 24 -31.18 -19.78 0.74
C ARG A 24 -31.36 -19.51 2.23
N LYS A 25 -32.55 -19.05 2.63
CA LYS A 25 -32.90 -18.84 4.05
C LYS A 25 -32.71 -20.16 4.83
N GLY A 26 -32.06 -20.08 5.99
CA GLY A 26 -31.73 -21.26 6.81
C GLY A 26 -30.43 -21.98 6.44
N THR A 27 -29.70 -21.52 5.42
CA THR A 27 -28.39 -22.09 5.05
C THR A 27 -27.22 -21.19 5.48
N ARG A 28 -26.08 -21.80 5.81
CA ARG A 28 -24.83 -21.09 6.12
C ARG A 28 -23.85 -21.22 4.95
N PRO A 29 -23.79 -20.24 4.04
CA PRO A 29 -22.86 -20.29 2.91
C PRO A 29 -21.40 -20.19 3.38
N VAL A 30 -20.54 -21.06 2.84
CA VAL A 30 -19.08 -20.99 3.03
C VAL A 30 -18.46 -20.33 1.79
N ALA A 31 -17.55 -19.39 2.02
CA ALA A 31 -16.77 -18.77 0.96
C ALA A 31 -15.29 -18.97 1.26
N LEU A 32 -14.57 -19.55 0.29
CA LEU A 32 -13.12 -19.63 0.34
C LEU A 32 -12.55 -18.21 0.24
N LYS A 33 -11.72 -17.85 1.21
CA LYS A 33 -10.95 -16.62 1.18
C LYS A 33 -9.66 -16.90 0.43
N ASP A 34 -9.44 -16.21 -0.68
CA ASP A 34 -8.14 -16.24 -1.33
C ASP A 34 -7.10 -15.58 -0.40
N GLN A 35 -6.10 -16.37 0.00
CA GLN A 35 -5.00 -15.94 0.87
C GLN A 35 -3.77 -15.49 0.08
N ARG A 36 -3.79 -15.61 -1.26
CA ARG A 36 -2.72 -15.10 -2.09
C ARG A 36 -2.73 -13.59 -2.01
N THR A 37 -1.64 -13.02 -1.50
CA THR A 37 -1.46 -11.57 -1.43
C THR A 37 -0.22 -11.20 -2.24
N LYS A 38 -0.35 -10.11 -3.00
CA LYS A 38 0.77 -9.42 -3.62
C LYS A 38 0.71 -7.97 -3.20
N SER A 39 1.86 -7.40 -2.87
CA SER A 39 1.99 -6.01 -2.45
C SER A 39 3.26 -5.40 -3.00
N ALA A 40 3.22 -4.09 -3.19
CA ALA A 40 4.36 -3.23 -3.38
C ALA A 40 4.43 -2.23 -2.22
N TRP A 41 5.59 -1.59 -2.09
CA TRP A 41 5.82 -0.50 -1.17
C TRP A 41 5.98 0.80 -1.94
N ILE A 42 5.42 1.87 -1.41
CA ILE A 42 5.52 3.22 -1.95
C ILE A 42 6.26 4.05 -0.93
N PHE A 43 7.36 4.64 -1.34
CA PHE A 43 8.06 5.68 -0.60
C PHE A 43 7.62 7.02 -1.18
N GLY A 44 7.18 7.95 -0.34
CA GLY A 44 6.74 9.26 -0.78
C GLY A 44 7.34 10.35 0.09
N ALA A 45 7.82 11.41 -0.54
CA ALA A 45 8.24 12.63 0.14
C ALA A 45 7.57 13.85 -0.48
N ILE A 46 7.11 14.79 0.35
CA ILE A 46 6.49 16.03 -0.10
C ILE A 46 7.19 17.25 0.50
N CYS A 47 7.29 18.32 -0.29
CA CYS A 47 7.71 19.65 0.14
C CYS A 47 6.52 20.63 0.00
N PRO A 48 5.72 20.83 1.06
CA PRO A 48 4.61 21.78 1.13
C PRO A 48 4.98 23.20 0.71
N GLN A 49 6.17 23.69 1.07
CA GLN A 49 6.60 25.05 0.72
C GLN A 49 6.70 25.25 -0.80
N ARG A 50 7.07 24.20 -1.53
CA ARG A 50 7.22 24.22 -3.00
C ARG A 50 6.03 23.60 -3.73
N GLY A 51 5.13 22.93 -3.03
CA GLY A 51 4.01 22.19 -3.63
C GLY A 51 4.45 21.02 -4.51
N VAL A 52 5.63 20.44 -4.25
CA VAL A 52 6.19 19.33 -5.04
C VAL A 52 6.34 18.06 -4.20
N GLY A 53 6.46 16.91 -4.86
CA GLY A 53 6.73 15.63 -4.20
C GLY A 53 7.51 14.67 -5.08
N ALA A 54 8.12 13.68 -4.44
CA ALA A 54 8.84 12.58 -5.07
C ALA A 54 8.26 11.26 -4.56
N GLY A 55 8.16 10.25 -5.44
CA GLY A 55 7.60 8.96 -5.09
C GLY A 55 8.30 7.81 -5.80
N LEU A 56 8.54 6.71 -5.08
CA LEU A 56 9.18 5.51 -5.61
C LEU A 56 8.35 4.28 -5.25
N VAL A 57 8.07 3.41 -6.23
CA VAL A 57 7.37 2.13 -6.02
C VAL A 57 8.39 1.00 -6.08
N VAL A 58 8.51 0.23 -5.01
CA VAL A 58 9.52 -0.82 -4.83
C VAL A 58 8.90 -2.13 -4.32
N PRO A 59 9.57 -3.28 -4.53
CA PRO A 59 9.04 -4.56 -4.06
C PRO A 59 9.08 -4.74 -2.54
N HIS A 60 10.01 -4.08 -1.83
CA HIS A 60 10.24 -4.27 -0.40
C HIS A 60 10.54 -2.95 0.31
N CYS A 61 10.12 -2.81 1.57
CA CYS A 61 10.62 -1.77 2.47
C CYS A 61 11.89 -2.30 3.15
N ASN A 62 13.05 -1.76 2.76
CA ASN A 62 14.34 -2.03 3.38
C ASN A 62 15.29 -0.84 3.20
N THR A 63 16.44 -0.89 3.86
CA THR A 63 17.43 0.20 3.84
C THR A 63 17.95 0.52 2.44
N ALA A 64 18.10 -0.48 1.57
CA ALA A 64 18.54 -0.25 0.19
C ALA A 64 17.51 0.54 -0.62
N MET A 65 16.21 0.25 -0.44
CA MET A 65 15.14 0.99 -1.11
C MET A 65 14.93 2.38 -0.50
N MET A 66 15.14 2.53 0.80
CA MET A 66 15.18 3.84 1.46
C MET A 66 16.29 4.72 0.87
N GLN A 67 17.49 4.16 0.72
CA GLN A 67 18.63 4.88 0.12
C GLN A 67 18.38 5.26 -1.35
N LEU A 68 17.53 4.52 -2.08
CA LEU A 68 17.13 4.88 -3.44
C LEU A 68 16.10 6.02 -3.49
N HIS A 69 15.37 6.27 -2.39
CA HIS A 69 14.38 7.33 -2.31
C HIS A 69 14.95 8.66 -1.82
N LEU A 70 15.97 8.62 -0.96
CA LEU A 70 16.72 9.76 -0.45
C LEU A 70 17.67 10.36 -1.51
#